data_AF-A0A3Q0T941-F1
#
_entry.id   AF-A0A3Q0T941-F1
#
_cell.length_a   1.000
_cell.length_b   1.000
_cell.length_c   1.000
_cell.angle_alpha   90.00
_cell.angle_beta   90.00
_cell.angle_gamma   90.00
#
_symmetry.space_group_name_H-M   'P 1'
#
loop_
_entity.id
_entity.type
_entity.pdbx_description
1 polymer ?
#
loop_
_entity_poly.entity_id
_entity_poly.type
_entity_poly.pdbx_seq_one_letter_code
_entity_poly.pdbx_strand_id
1 'polypeptide(L)'
;MAPVDFQFMKFIKFISYKGQIALNFLILNATWFSWYLKVGVPLNALVVWALGFRSRRHLVFRVYVLNLALADLVLILRTPLMLGYLVHNNSWPFGDTFCRLVMFLRVLGLYAAAFLLCAVALERCLCLLRPVWARLRRPAWAVPLACGLIWLIATILSAPYLYFAILQEYNGTLQCKESGEFNKGLFLTETIVGFIPSLARKMMRLYHVLFFTMLLFLTCWVPYFVCRFLQALADPNSARYYAASYSKYISLYLVYIKSALNPVLYVFAARAWWLAPNGLVLVFQKLLIYWDFPAQPSLGSLGE
;
A
#
# COMPACT_ATOMS: atom_id res chain seq x y z
N MET A 1 44.38 36.33 -17.20
CA MET A 1 43.53 35.49 -18.07
C MET A 1 43.38 34.12 -17.39
N ALA A 2 42.49 33.99 -16.39
CA ALA A 2 42.35 32.77 -15.56
C ALA A 2 41.07 32.64 -14.66
N PRO A 3 39.98 33.45 -14.73
CA PRO A 3 38.81 33.22 -13.87
C PRO A 3 37.66 32.42 -14.52
N VAL A 4 37.72 32.17 -15.84
CA VAL A 4 36.61 31.52 -16.59
C VAL A 4 36.60 29.99 -16.41
N ASP A 5 37.77 29.36 -16.30
CA ASP A 5 37.90 27.89 -16.21
C ASP A 5 37.34 27.28 -14.91
N PHE A 6 37.42 28.00 -13.79
CA PHE A 6 36.96 27.46 -12.50
C PHE A 6 35.43 27.45 -12.38
N GLN A 7 34.77 28.49 -12.90
CA GLN A 7 33.31 28.55 -12.99
C GLN A 7 32.79 27.51 -14.00
N PHE A 8 33.48 27.36 -15.14
CA PHE A 8 33.14 26.36 -16.15
C PHE A 8 33.30 24.92 -15.64
N MET A 9 34.38 24.60 -14.93
CA MET A 9 34.56 23.27 -14.31
C MET A 9 33.54 22.98 -13.20
N LYS A 10 33.16 23.97 -12.39
CA LYS A 10 32.07 23.82 -11.42
C LYS A 10 30.74 23.57 -12.11
N PHE A 11 30.48 24.26 -13.22
CA PHE A 11 29.29 24.08 -14.04
C PHE A 11 29.24 22.68 -14.67
N ILE A 12 30.35 22.19 -15.23
CA ILE A 12 30.44 20.82 -15.77
C ILE A 12 30.26 19.77 -14.67
N LYS A 13 30.92 19.92 -13.50
CA LYS A 13 30.71 19.01 -12.37
C LYS A 13 29.26 19.05 -11.86
N PHE A 14 28.63 20.22 -11.85
CA PHE A 14 27.23 20.38 -11.45
C PHE A 14 26.27 19.75 -12.46
N ILE A 15 26.51 19.89 -13.76
CA ILE A 15 25.75 19.22 -14.82
C ILE A 15 25.95 17.70 -14.75
N SER A 16 27.18 17.23 -14.60
CA SER A 16 27.51 15.82 -14.45
C SER A 16 26.87 15.22 -13.18
N TYR A 17 26.90 15.95 -12.06
CA TYR A 17 26.26 15.55 -10.81
C TYR A 17 24.73 15.51 -10.93
N LYS A 18 24.11 16.51 -11.56
CA LYS A 18 22.66 16.50 -11.87
C LYS A 18 22.29 15.34 -12.81
N GLY A 19 23.13 15.07 -13.82
CA GLY A 19 22.98 13.96 -14.74
C GLY A 19 23.08 12.60 -14.05
N GLN A 20 24.04 12.45 -13.13
CA GLN A 20 24.22 11.23 -12.34
C GLN A 20 23.05 11.02 -11.36
N ILE A 21 22.54 12.08 -10.73
CA ILE A 21 21.34 11.99 -9.88
C ILE A 21 20.12 11.56 -10.70
N ALA A 22 19.91 12.18 -11.86
CA ALA A 22 18.80 11.84 -12.74
C ALA A 22 18.88 10.38 -13.24
N LEU A 23 20.09 9.93 -13.61
CA LEU A 23 20.36 8.55 -14.04
C LEU A 23 20.15 7.55 -12.90
N ASN A 24 20.69 7.83 -11.71
CA ASN A 24 20.49 7.00 -10.52
C ASN A 24 19.01 6.92 -10.15
N PHE A 25 18.27 8.02 -10.26
CA PHE A 25 16.83 8.04 -10.05
C PHE A 25 16.12 7.16 -11.08
N LEU A 26 16.43 7.30 -12.38
CA LEU A 26 15.84 6.48 -13.44
C LEU A 26 16.08 4.98 -13.21
N ILE A 27 17.32 4.58 -12.92
CA ILE A 27 17.71 3.19 -12.65
C ILE A 27 16.96 2.67 -11.40
N LEU A 28 16.88 3.48 -10.35
CA LEU A 28 16.14 3.14 -9.13
C LEU A 28 14.66 2.90 -9.45
N ASN A 29 14.00 3.82 -10.17
CA ASN A 29 12.59 3.68 -10.53
C ASN A 29 12.35 2.40 -11.38
N ALA A 30 13.20 2.16 -12.37
CA ALA A 30 13.08 1.00 -13.27
C ALA A 30 13.30 -0.34 -12.55
N THR A 31 14.30 -0.40 -11.66
CA THR A 31 14.57 -1.58 -10.83
C THR A 31 13.42 -1.87 -9.87
N TRP A 32 12.85 -0.84 -9.23
CA TRP A 32 11.67 -0.97 -8.38
C TRP A 32 10.46 -1.50 -9.16
N PHE A 33 10.09 -0.86 -10.28
CA PHE A 33 8.95 -1.32 -11.10
C PHE A 33 9.14 -2.76 -11.59
N SER A 34 10.36 -3.12 -11.99
CA SER A 34 10.68 -4.50 -12.39
C SER A 34 10.54 -5.49 -11.22
N TRP A 35 10.96 -5.12 -10.01
CA TRP A 35 10.79 -5.95 -8.82
C TRP A 35 9.32 -6.17 -8.46
N TYR A 36 8.48 -5.12 -8.54
CA TYR A 36 7.04 -5.24 -8.28
C TYR A 36 6.34 -6.21 -9.23
N LEU A 37 6.71 -6.18 -10.51
CA LEU A 37 6.15 -7.10 -11.51
C LEU A 37 6.61 -8.54 -11.27
N LYS A 38 7.89 -8.75 -10.95
CA LYS A 38 8.47 -10.09 -10.78
C LYS A 38 8.09 -10.75 -9.44
N VAL A 39 7.94 -9.96 -8.37
CA VAL A 39 7.71 -10.48 -7.02
C VAL A 39 6.31 -10.16 -6.52
N GLY A 40 5.86 -8.91 -6.66
CA GLY A 40 4.57 -8.46 -6.14
C GLY A 40 3.38 -9.15 -6.81
N VAL A 41 3.37 -9.27 -8.14
CA VAL A 41 2.26 -9.92 -8.87
C VAL A 41 2.15 -11.40 -8.50
N PRO A 42 3.21 -12.24 -8.60
CA PRO A 42 3.07 -13.66 -8.30
C PRO A 42 2.67 -13.92 -6.85
N LEU A 43 3.19 -13.13 -5.89
CA LEU A 43 2.91 -13.34 -4.48
C LEU A 43 1.45 -13.01 -4.13
N ASN A 44 0.92 -11.89 -4.63
CA ASN A 44 -0.48 -11.53 -4.40
C ASN A 44 -1.44 -12.42 -5.21
N ALA A 45 -1.09 -12.79 -6.44
CA ALA A 45 -1.87 -13.73 -7.24
C ALA A 45 -1.92 -15.12 -6.59
N LEU A 46 -0.81 -15.59 -6.01
CA LEU A 46 -0.77 -16.85 -5.26
C LEU A 46 -1.69 -16.81 -4.04
N VAL A 47 -1.75 -15.68 -3.33
CA VAL A 47 -2.69 -15.50 -2.20
C VAL A 47 -4.14 -15.59 -2.68
N VAL A 48 -4.48 -14.91 -3.79
CA VAL A 48 -5.82 -14.99 -4.39
C VAL A 48 -6.17 -16.41 -4.80
N TRP A 49 -5.25 -17.12 -5.45
CA TRP A 49 -5.44 -18.51 -5.87
C TRP A 49 -5.59 -19.46 -4.67
N ALA A 50 -4.66 -19.40 -3.71
CA ALA A 50 -4.64 -20.30 -2.56
C ALA A 50 -5.85 -20.09 -1.64
N LEU A 51 -6.25 -18.84 -1.40
CA LEU A 51 -7.38 -18.53 -0.51
C LEU A 51 -8.72 -18.48 -1.24
N GLY A 52 -8.74 -18.33 -2.57
CA GLY A 52 -9.96 -18.38 -3.37
C GLY A 52 -10.46 -19.80 -3.61
N PHE A 53 -9.53 -20.72 -3.93
CA PHE A 53 -9.87 -22.09 -4.34
C PHE A 53 -9.71 -23.14 -3.22
N ARG A 54 -9.00 -22.86 -2.12
CA ARG A 54 -8.69 -23.86 -1.08
C ARG A 54 -9.40 -23.59 0.26
N SER A 55 -10.03 -24.65 0.80
CA SER A 55 -10.68 -24.79 2.13
C SER A 55 -11.98 -23.99 2.35
N ARG A 56 -12.86 -24.44 3.27
CA ARG A 56 -14.10 -23.74 3.72
C ARG A 56 -14.02 -23.21 5.16
N ARG A 57 -12.93 -23.49 5.89
CA ARG A 57 -12.79 -23.06 7.30
C ARG A 57 -12.31 -21.60 7.36
N HIS A 58 -12.85 -20.81 8.30
CA HIS A 58 -12.51 -19.40 8.60
C HIS A 58 -12.79 -18.36 7.49
N LEU A 59 -14.06 -18.25 7.08
CA LEU A 59 -14.55 -17.35 6.03
C LEU A 59 -14.14 -15.87 6.22
N VAL A 60 -14.17 -15.35 7.46
CA VAL A 60 -13.97 -13.92 7.75
C VAL A 60 -12.58 -13.42 7.41
N PHE A 61 -11.54 -14.08 7.92
CA PHE A 61 -10.15 -13.67 7.69
C PHE A 61 -9.77 -13.81 6.21
N ARG A 62 -10.28 -14.85 5.53
CA ARG A 62 -10.05 -15.06 4.10
C ARG A 62 -10.60 -13.93 3.25
N VAL A 63 -11.83 -13.47 3.52
CA VAL A 63 -12.43 -12.37 2.76
C VAL A 63 -11.60 -11.10 2.88
N TYR A 64 -11.12 -10.75 4.08
CA TYR A 64 -10.25 -9.58 4.24
C TYR A 64 -8.90 -9.72 3.53
N VAL A 65 -8.23 -10.88 3.66
CA VAL A 65 -6.93 -11.10 3.01
C VAL A 65 -7.05 -11.14 1.49
N LEU A 66 -8.13 -11.72 0.95
CA LEU A 66 -8.43 -11.69 -0.48
C LEU A 66 -8.66 -10.28 -0.98
N ASN A 67 -9.48 -9.48 -0.28
CA ASN A 67 -9.71 -8.09 -0.65
C ASN A 67 -8.42 -7.26 -0.57
N LEU A 68 -7.55 -7.54 0.41
CA LEU A 68 -6.27 -6.85 0.51
C LEU A 68 -5.32 -7.22 -0.63
N ALA A 69 -5.24 -8.50 -0.98
CA ALA A 69 -4.46 -8.94 -2.15
C ALA A 69 -4.99 -8.33 -3.45
N LEU A 70 -6.32 -8.17 -3.59
CA LEU A 70 -6.92 -7.45 -4.71
C LEU A 70 -6.54 -5.96 -4.72
N ALA A 71 -6.56 -5.28 -3.57
CA ALA A 71 -6.11 -3.89 -3.47
C ALA A 71 -4.62 -3.72 -3.82
N ASP A 72 -3.77 -4.65 -3.37
CA ASP A 72 -2.34 -4.67 -3.70
C ASP A 72 -2.13 -4.93 -5.21
N LEU A 73 -2.91 -5.83 -5.83
CA LEU A 73 -2.88 -6.05 -7.29
C LEU A 73 -3.32 -4.82 -8.08
N VAL A 74 -4.34 -4.08 -7.62
CA VAL A 74 -4.76 -2.80 -8.23
C VAL A 74 -3.61 -1.78 -8.23
N LEU A 75 -2.85 -1.71 -7.14
CA LEU A 75 -1.65 -0.85 -7.07
C LEU A 75 -0.55 -1.30 -8.03
N ILE A 76 -0.32 -2.61 -8.12
CA ILE A 76 0.74 -3.16 -8.98
C ILE A 76 0.37 -3.04 -10.47
N LEU A 77 -0.91 -3.10 -10.85
CA LEU A 77 -1.38 -2.96 -12.24
C LEU A 77 -0.95 -1.64 -12.90
N ARG A 78 -0.66 -0.60 -12.11
CA ARG A 78 -0.10 0.68 -12.59
C ARG A 78 1.35 0.58 -13.07
N THR A 79 2.13 -0.34 -12.52
CA THR A 79 3.58 -0.39 -12.72
C THR A 79 4.03 -0.59 -14.17
N PRO A 80 3.36 -1.36 -15.05
CA PRO A 80 3.71 -1.45 -16.47
C PRO A 80 3.59 -0.11 -17.19
N LEU A 81 2.53 0.67 -16.91
CA LEU A 81 2.33 1.99 -17.53
C LEU A 81 3.42 2.97 -17.09
N MET A 82 3.83 2.91 -15.82
CA MET A 82 4.95 3.73 -15.34
C MET A 82 6.29 3.31 -15.90
N LEU A 83 6.50 2.02 -16.15
CA LEU A 83 7.71 1.53 -16.81
C LEU A 83 7.77 2.05 -18.25
N GLY A 84 6.65 2.04 -18.98
CA GLY A 84 6.56 2.63 -20.32
C GLY A 84 6.87 4.13 -20.34
N TYR A 85 6.40 4.88 -19.33
CA TYR A 85 6.77 6.29 -19.13
C TYR A 85 8.29 6.48 -18.96
N LEU A 86 8.97 5.60 -18.22
CA LEU A 86 10.43 5.68 -18.06
C LEU A 86 11.16 5.34 -19.37
N VAL A 87 10.73 4.30 -20.08
CA VAL A 87 11.31 3.87 -21.37
C VAL A 87 11.17 4.97 -22.42
N HIS A 88 10.08 5.72 -22.38
CA HIS A 88 9.83 6.86 -23.27
C HIS A 88 10.40 8.17 -22.71
N ASN A 89 11.62 8.14 -22.13
CA ASN A 89 12.35 9.31 -21.66
C ASN A 89 11.58 10.22 -20.69
N ASN A 90 10.81 9.64 -19.77
CA ASN A 90 9.92 10.39 -18.85
C ASN A 90 8.85 11.22 -19.58
N SER A 91 8.42 10.80 -20.77
CA SER A 91 7.28 11.34 -21.49
C SER A 91 6.16 10.31 -21.50
N TRP A 92 4.92 10.73 -21.27
CA TRP A 92 3.75 9.87 -21.15
C TRP A 92 3.16 9.53 -22.53
N PRO A 93 3.26 8.27 -23.01
CA PRO A 93 2.86 7.93 -24.38
C PRO A 93 1.41 7.43 -24.49
N PHE A 94 0.73 7.15 -23.38
CA PHE A 94 -0.55 6.42 -23.38
C PHE A 94 -1.79 7.33 -23.52
N GLY A 95 -1.61 8.64 -23.71
CA GLY A 95 -2.71 9.60 -23.83
C GLY A 95 -3.41 9.93 -22.50
N ASP A 96 -4.37 10.83 -22.59
CA ASP A 96 -5.03 11.46 -21.42
C ASP A 96 -5.90 10.48 -20.62
N THR A 97 -6.65 9.60 -21.29
CA THR A 97 -7.51 8.60 -20.64
C THR A 97 -6.73 7.69 -19.69
N PHE A 98 -5.58 7.18 -20.14
CA PHE A 98 -4.73 6.32 -19.31
C PHE A 98 -4.04 7.13 -18.20
N CYS A 99 -3.73 8.41 -18.41
CA CYS A 99 -3.22 9.28 -17.35
C CYS A 99 -4.24 9.42 -16.20
N ARG A 100 -5.50 9.70 -16.52
CA ARG A 100 -6.59 9.78 -15.53
C ARG A 100 -6.81 8.46 -14.82
N LEU A 101 -6.88 7.37 -15.57
CA LEU A 101 -7.06 6.03 -15.02
C LEU A 101 -5.92 5.63 -14.08
N VAL A 102 -4.66 5.90 -14.44
CA VAL A 102 -3.51 5.50 -13.62
C VAL A 102 -3.45 6.28 -12.30
N MET A 103 -3.88 7.54 -12.30
CA MET A 103 -3.98 8.36 -11.09
C MET A 103 -5.13 7.89 -10.20
N PHE A 104 -6.29 7.58 -10.79
CA PHE A 104 -7.42 7.00 -10.07
C PHE A 104 -7.06 5.64 -9.42
N LEU A 105 -6.50 4.69 -10.18
CA LEU A 105 -6.14 3.36 -9.67
C LEU A 105 -5.08 3.44 -8.56
N ARG A 106 -4.13 4.39 -8.68
CA ARG A 106 -3.15 4.68 -7.63
C ARG A 106 -3.85 5.02 -6.31
N VAL A 107 -4.79 5.95 -6.34
CA VAL A 107 -5.47 6.43 -5.12
C VAL A 107 -6.46 5.40 -4.58
N LEU A 108 -7.19 4.73 -5.48
CA LEU A 108 -8.14 3.66 -5.13
C LEU A 108 -7.45 2.53 -4.36
N GLY A 109 -6.37 1.96 -4.90
CA GLY A 109 -5.64 0.86 -4.27
C GLY A 109 -5.03 1.27 -2.92
N LEU A 110 -4.56 2.52 -2.83
CA LEU A 110 -4.00 3.10 -1.61
C LEU A 110 -5.08 3.19 -0.51
N TYR A 111 -6.25 3.74 -0.81
CA TYR A 111 -7.36 3.83 0.16
C TYR A 111 -7.92 2.47 0.53
N ALA A 112 -8.19 1.60 -0.45
CA ALA A 112 -8.72 0.27 -0.20
C ALA A 112 -7.77 -0.53 0.72
N ALA A 113 -6.46 -0.55 0.44
CA ALA A 113 -5.49 -1.25 1.28
C ALA A 113 -5.42 -0.68 2.70
N ALA A 114 -5.46 0.66 2.85
CA ALA A 114 -5.45 1.30 4.16
C ALA A 114 -6.70 0.93 4.97
N PHE A 115 -7.90 1.07 4.40
CA PHE A 115 -9.15 0.76 5.10
C PHE A 115 -9.29 -0.73 5.42
N LEU A 116 -8.87 -1.63 4.51
CA LEU A 116 -8.90 -3.08 4.74
C LEU A 116 -7.98 -3.50 5.90
N LEU A 117 -6.77 -2.95 5.98
CA LEU A 117 -5.88 -3.20 7.12
C LEU A 117 -6.51 -2.73 8.44
N CYS A 118 -7.24 -1.62 8.40
CA CYS A 118 -7.91 -1.09 9.58
C CYS A 118 -9.10 -1.95 10.01
N ALA A 119 -9.86 -2.44 9.04
CA ALA A 119 -10.95 -3.38 9.25
C ALA A 119 -10.44 -4.71 9.81
N VAL A 120 -9.35 -5.27 9.27
CA VAL A 120 -8.69 -6.48 9.81
C VAL A 120 -8.31 -6.30 11.27
N ALA A 121 -7.76 -5.15 11.64
CA ALA A 121 -7.35 -4.92 13.01
C ALA A 121 -8.55 -4.60 13.94
N LEU A 122 -9.62 -3.97 13.44
CA LEU A 122 -10.87 -3.78 14.20
C LEU A 122 -11.56 -5.13 14.45
N GLU A 123 -11.60 -5.97 13.43
CA GLU A 123 -12.10 -7.34 13.47
C GLU A 123 -11.41 -8.15 14.58
N ARG A 124 -10.08 -8.03 14.69
CA ARG A 124 -9.31 -8.67 15.76
C ARG A 124 -9.68 -8.12 17.14
N CYS A 125 -9.82 -6.80 17.28
CA CYS A 125 -10.28 -6.20 18.54
C CYS A 125 -11.67 -6.70 18.95
N LEU A 126 -12.63 -6.80 18.02
CA LEU A 126 -13.97 -7.30 18.31
C LEU A 126 -13.95 -8.76 18.77
N CYS A 127 -13.13 -9.60 18.13
CA CYS A 127 -12.96 -11.00 18.54
C CYS A 127 -12.34 -11.15 19.94
N LEU A 128 -11.48 -10.22 20.36
CA LEU A 128 -10.85 -10.23 21.69
C LEU A 128 -11.76 -9.64 22.77
N LEU A 129 -12.45 -8.53 22.48
CA LEU A 129 -13.29 -7.81 23.44
C LEU A 129 -14.68 -8.46 23.61
N ARG A 130 -15.21 -9.09 22.56
CA ARG A 130 -16.54 -9.74 22.57
C ARG A 130 -16.50 -11.11 21.87
N PRO A 131 -15.80 -12.10 22.45
CA PRO A 131 -15.58 -13.42 21.83
C PRO A 131 -16.87 -14.19 21.56
N VAL A 132 -17.85 -14.11 22.47
CA VAL A 132 -19.14 -14.82 22.34
C VAL A 132 -19.96 -14.27 21.17
N TRP A 133 -20.02 -12.93 21.02
CA TRP A 133 -20.70 -12.32 19.88
C TRP A 133 -20.00 -12.66 18.57
N ALA A 134 -18.66 -12.59 18.56
CA ALA A 134 -17.85 -12.90 17.39
C ALA A 134 -17.96 -14.35 16.91
N ARG A 135 -18.31 -15.28 17.80
CA ARG A 135 -18.47 -16.70 17.46
C ARG A 135 -19.91 -17.08 17.11
N LEU A 136 -20.90 -16.57 17.85
CA LEU A 136 -22.28 -17.09 17.80
C LEU A 136 -23.30 -16.14 17.17
N ARG A 137 -23.05 -14.83 17.14
CA ARG A 137 -24.05 -13.82 16.73
C ARG A 137 -23.65 -13.01 15.50
N ARG A 138 -22.49 -13.30 14.90
CA ARG A 138 -22.01 -12.63 13.70
C ARG A 138 -22.78 -13.10 12.47
N PRO A 139 -23.43 -12.20 11.72
CA PRO A 139 -24.00 -12.57 10.43
C PRO A 139 -22.88 -12.82 9.41
N ALA A 140 -23.01 -13.88 8.62
CA ALA A 140 -22.03 -14.25 7.59
C ALA A 140 -21.86 -13.19 6.50
N TRP A 141 -22.88 -12.36 6.27
CA TRP A 141 -22.87 -11.28 5.28
C TRP A 141 -22.15 -10.01 5.74
N ALA A 142 -21.90 -9.82 7.04
CA ALA A 142 -21.34 -8.56 7.54
C ALA A 142 -19.95 -8.26 6.99
N VAL A 143 -19.09 -9.27 6.84
CA VAL A 143 -17.71 -9.09 6.37
C VAL A 143 -17.66 -8.78 4.86
N PRO A 144 -18.35 -9.54 3.99
CA PRO A 144 -18.50 -9.15 2.58
C PRO A 144 -19.11 -7.75 2.41
N LEU A 145 -20.14 -7.41 3.18
CA LEU A 145 -20.74 -6.07 3.12
C LEU A 145 -19.73 -4.99 3.53
N ALA A 146 -19.00 -5.20 4.63
CA ALA A 146 -17.97 -4.26 5.07
C ALA A 146 -16.88 -4.05 4.01
N CYS A 147 -16.41 -5.12 3.36
CA CYS A 147 -15.48 -5.00 2.23
C CYS A 147 -16.08 -4.23 1.06
N GLY A 148 -17.34 -4.50 0.69
CA GLY A 148 -18.05 -3.76 -0.36
C GLY A 148 -18.16 -2.26 -0.05
N LEU A 149 -18.50 -1.90 1.20
CA LEU A 149 -18.55 -0.51 1.66
C LEU A 149 -17.17 0.15 1.64
N ILE A 150 -16.11 -0.58 2.04
CA ILE A 150 -14.73 -0.08 1.96
C ILE A 150 -14.34 0.25 0.51
N TRP A 151 -14.64 -0.62 -0.44
CA TRP A 151 -14.38 -0.37 -1.86
C TRP A 151 -15.17 0.80 -2.41
N LEU A 152 -16.45 0.92 -2.02
CA LEU A 152 -17.30 2.05 -2.38
C LEU A 152 -16.71 3.37 -1.87
N ILE A 153 -16.37 3.45 -0.58
CA ILE A 153 -15.76 4.65 0.02
C ILE A 153 -14.43 4.96 -0.65
N ALA A 154 -13.56 3.97 -0.86
CA ALA A 154 -12.28 4.17 -1.53
C ALA A 154 -12.46 4.72 -2.96
N THR A 155 -13.48 4.25 -3.68
CA THR A 155 -13.82 4.69 -5.04
C THR A 155 -14.37 6.11 -5.06
N ILE A 156 -15.25 6.46 -4.12
CA ILE A 156 -15.78 7.83 -4.00
C ILE A 156 -14.63 8.81 -3.72
N LEU A 157 -13.72 8.45 -2.82
CA LEU A 157 -12.58 9.29 -2.48
C LEU A 157 -11.54 9.37 -3.60
N SER A 158 -11.41 8.34 -4.43
CA SER A 158 -10.50 8.35 -5.58
C SER A 158 -11.10 8.98 -6.85
N ALA A 159 -12.43 9.08 -6.97
CA ALA A 159 -13.13 9.59 -8.15
C ALA A 159 -12.69 10.99 -8.62
N PRO A 160 -12.42 11.98 -7.74
CA PRO A 160 -11.94 13.31 -8.16
C PRO A 160 -10.71 13.25 -9.08
N TYR A 161 -9.83 12.26 -8.89
CA TYR A 161 -8.60 12.12 -9.69
C TYR A 161 -8.85 11.79 -11.16
N LEU A 162 -10.03 11.28 -11.52
CA LEU A 162 -10.40 11.12 -12.92
C LEU A 162 -10.58 12.47 -13.62
N TYR A 163 -11.01 13.50 -12.89
CA TYR A 163 -11.20 14.85 -13.44
C TYR A 163 -9.94 15.70 -13.29
N PHE A 164 -9.28 15.65 -12.13
CA PHE A 164 -8.14 16.52 -11.82
C PHE A 164 -6.80 16.04 -12.37
N ALA A 165 -6.67 14.78 -12.81
CA ALA A 165 -5.49 14.36 -13.54
C ALA A 165 -5.48 15.02 -14.92
N ILE A 166 -4.37 15.70 -15.24
CA ILE A 166 -4.15 16.39 -16.50
C ILE A 166 -2.88 15.89 -17.18
N LEU A 167 -2.95 15.78 -18.49
CA LEU A 167 -1.79 15.61 -19.35
C LEU A 167 -1.27 17.00 -19.74
N GLN A 168 -0.09 17.37 -19.28
CA GLN A 168 0.50 18.69 -19.52
C GLN A 168 1.84 18.55 -20.23
N GLU A 169 2.04 19.35 -21.27
CA GLU A 169 3.33 19.43 -21.96
C GLU A 169 4.29 20.34 -21.17
N TYR A 170 5.48 19.82 -20.87
CA TYR A 170 6.53 20.55 -20.19
C TYR A 170 7.88 20.24 -20.86
N ASN A 171 8.55 21.27 -21.38
CA ASN A 171 9.84 21.16 -22.08
C ASN A 171 9.83 20.08 -23.18
N GLY A 172 8.76 20.00 -23.99
CA GLY A 172 8.62 19.01 -25.07
C GLY A 172 8.34 17.58 -24.60
N THR A 173 8.05 17.37 -23.32
CA THR A 173 7.64 16.06 -22.78
C THR A 173 6.22 16.10 -22.24
N LEU A 174 5.44 15.05 -22.48
CA LEU A 174 4.09 14.93 -21.96
C LEU A 174 4.14 14.38 -20.53
N GLN A 175 3.57 15.12 -19.57
CA GLN A 175 3.63 14.80 -18.16
C GLN A 175 2.21 14.55 -17.61
N CYS A 176 2.00 13.40 -16.97
CA CYS A 176 0.75 13.10 -16.28
C CYS A 176 0.83 13.59 -14.83
N LYS A 177 0.09 14.65 -14.49
CA LYS A 177 0.16 15.31 -13.17
C LYS A 177 -1.24 15.65 -12.64
N GLU A 178 -1.32 15.90 -11.33
CA GLU A 178 -2.52 16.44 -10.68
C GLU A 178 -2.61 17.95 -10.99
N SER A 179 -3.79 18.43 -11.38
CA SER A 179 -4.05 19.84 -11.68
C SER A 179 -3.83 20.72 -10.44
N GLY A 180 -3.17 21.86 -10.63
CA GLY A 180 -2.89 22.83 -9.57
C GLY A 180 -4.12 23.63 -9.11
N GLU A 181 -5.24 23.58 -9.82
CA GLU A 181 -6.49 24.26 -9.44
C GLU A 181 -7.27 23.55 -8.33
N PHE A 182 -6.74 22.44 -7.83
CA PHE A 182 -7.42 21.65 -6.83
C PHE A 182 -7.13 22.13 -5.40
N ASN A 183 -8.17 22.72 -4.81
CA ASN A 183 -8.22 23.38 -3.52
C ASN A 183 -7.69 22.53 -2.34
N LYS A 184 -7.04 23.23 -1.41
CA LYS A 184 -6.58 22.81 -0.06
C LYS A 184 -7.54 21.87 0.71
N GLY A 185 -8.83 21.89 0.37
CA GLY A 185 -9.90 21.07 0.95
C GLY A 185 -9.76 19.56 0.72
N LEU A 186 -9.44 19.07 -0.49
CA LEU A 186 -9.26 17.62 -0.65
C LEU A 186 -8.00 17.18 0.10
N PHE A 187 -6.90 17.91 0.02
CA PHE A 187 -5.67 17.59 0.76
C PHE A 187 -5.87 17.49 2.28
N LEU A 188 -6.69 18.38 2.85
CA LEU A 188 -7.13 18.29 4.25
C LEU A 188 -7.97 17.03 4.50
N THR A 189 -8.95 16.72 3.64
CA THR A 189 -9.73 15.49 3.78
C THR A 189 -8.89 14.22 3.60
N GLU A 190 -7.89 14.20 2.72
CA GLU A 190 -7.02 13.02 2.52
C GLU A 190 -6.06 12.81 3.69
N THR A 191 -5.54 13.91 4.26
CA THR A 191 -4.73 13.86 5.48
C THR A 191 -5.61 13.39 6.63
N ILE A 192 -6.79 13.96 6.83
CA ILE A 192 -7.70 13.54 7.91
C ILE A 192 -8.11 12.07 7.72
N VAL A 193 -8.51 11.65 6.52
CA VAL A 193 -8.92 10.25 6.22
C VAL A 193 -7.75 9.27 6.30
N GLY A 194 -6.52 9.68 5.97
CA GLY A 194 -5.31 8.87 6.18
C GLY A 194 -4.93 8.73 7.65
N PHE A 195 -5.29 9.71 8.50
CA PHE A 195 -4.98 9.73 9.93
C PHE A 195 -6.12 9.23 10.84
N ILE A 196 -7.39 9.25 10.39
CA ILE A 196 -8.56 8.70 11.11
C ILE A 196 -8.34 7.21 11.51
N PRO A 197 -7.78 6.34 10.65
CA PRO A 197 -7.49 4.98 11.03
C PRO A 197 -6.34 4.86 12.06
N SER A 198 -5.46 5.86 12.13
CA SER A 198 -4.36 5.97 13.11
C SER A 198 -4.86 6.27 14.52
N LEU A 199 -6.00 6.96 14.64
CA LEU A 199 -6.58 7.36 15.93
C LEU A 199 -7.43 6.24 16.57
N ALA A 200 -7.84 5.23 15.80
CA ALA A 200 -8.82 4.25 16.23
C ALA A 200 -8.35 3.20 17.25
N ARG A 201 -7.05 3.08 17.60
CA ARG A 201 -6.60 2.01 18.52
C ARG A 201 -5.44 2.40 19.42
N LYS A 202 -5.76 3.10 20.50
CA LYS A 202 -4.97 3.05 21.74
C LYS A 202 -5.55 1.94 22.62
N MET A 203 -5.15 0.67 22.42
CA MET A 203 -5.18 -0.37 23.48
C MET A 203 -4.28 -1.58 23.12
N MET A 204 -3.37 -1.88 24.03
CA MET A 204 -2.32 -2.92 23.96
C MET A 204 -2.81 -4.30 24.45
N ARG A 205 -2.18 -5.36 23.89
CA ARG A 205 -1.60 -6.56 24.58
C ARG A 205 -1.44 -7.82 23.71
N LEU A 206 -1.58 -7.72 22.39
CA LEU A 206 -1.11 -8.77 21.45
C LEU A 206 -0.38 -8.12 20.26
N TYR A 207 0.62 -7.30 20.59
CA TYR A 207 1.05 -6.18 19.76
C TYR A 207 2.07 -6.56 18.67
N HIS A 208 3.01 -7.51 18.80
CA HIS A 208 4.16 -7.59 17.86
C HIS A 208 3.80 -7.59 16.35
N VAL A 209 2.91 -8.47 15.89
CA VAL A 209 2.54 -8.54 14.46
C VAL A 209 1.76 -7.31 13.97
N LEU A 210 0.78 -6.88 14.75
CA LEU A 210 -0.07 -5.74 14.43
C LEU A 210 0.69 -4.42 14.62
N PHE A 211 1.64 -4.37 15.55
CA PHE A 211 2.59 -3.30 15.79
C PHE A 211 3.60 -3.19 14.67
N PHE A 212 4.20 -4.30 14.21
CA PHE A 212 5.12 -4.24 13.07
C PHE A 212 4.39 -3.83 11.79
N THR A 213 3.18 -4.36 11.54
CA THR A 213 2.38 -3.94 10.36
C THR A 213 1.83 -2.51 10.48
N MET A 214 1.52 -2.03 11.70
CA MET A 214 1.10 -0.65 11.98
C MET A 214 2.28 0.33 11.97
N LEU A 215 3.44 -0.06 12.49
CA LEU A 215 4.69 0.69 12.43
C LEU A 215 5.13 0.80 10.97
N LEU A 216 5.08 -0.29 10.20
CA LEU A 216 5.30 -0.27 8.75
C LEU A 216 4.26 0.58 8.02
N PHE A 217 3.00 0.57 8.44
CA PHE A 217 2.00 1.48 7.89
C PHE A 217 2.38 2.94 8.15
N LEU A 218 2.70 3.31 9.39
CA LEU A 218 3.08 4.66 9.77
C LEU A 218 4.39 5.10 9.11
N THR A 219 5.44 4.27 9.15
CA THR A 219 6.74 4.60 8.58
C THR A 219 6.71 4.69 7.06
N CYS A 220 5.84 3.95 6.38
CA CYS A 220 5.74 4.04 4.93
C CYS A 220 4.78 5.15 4.48
N TRP A 221 3.68 5.40 5.20
CA TRP A 221 2.66 6.36 4.76
C TRP A 221 2.82 7.77 5.30
N VAL A 222 3.24 7.94 6.55
CA VAL A 222 3.41 9.28 7.15
C VAL A 222 4.41 10.11 6.33
N PRO A 223 5.58 9.58 5.92
CA PRO A 223 6.50 10.35 5.09
C PRO A 223 5.89 10.77 3.75
N TYR A 224 5.06 9.93 3.13
CA TYR A 224 4.39 10.27 1.87
C TYR A 224 3.42 11.44 2.05
N PHE A 225 2.55 11.37 3.05
CA PHE A 225 1.58 12.43 3.32
C PHE A 225 2.25 13.72 3.79
N VAL A 226 3.29 13.63 4.64
CA VAL A 226 4.06 14.79 5.10
C VAL A 226 4.78 15.46 3.92
N CYS A 227 5.49 14.70 3.08
CA CYS A 227 6.18 15.28 1.91
C CYS A 227 5.20 15.88 0.90
N ARG A 228 4.04 15.26 0.72
CA ARG A 228 2.97 15.81 -0.12
C ARG A 228 2.39 17.10 0.46
N PHE A 229 2.17 17.16 1.77
CA PHE A 229 1.71 18.36 2.46
C PHE A 229 2.75 19.49 2.36
N LEU A 230 4.02 19.19 2.58
CA LEU A 230 5.12 20.14 2.41
C LEU A 230 5.23 20.64 0.97
N GLN A 231 5.01 19.77 -0.03
CA GLN A 231 4.97 20.16 -1.44
C GLN A 231 3.81 21.13 -1.71
N ALA A 232 2.64 20.90 -1.11
CA ALA A 232 1.47 21.77 -1.29
C ALA A 232 1.65 23.16 -0.64
N LEU A 233 2.47 23.27 0.40
CA LEU A 233 2.79 24.55 1.06
C LEU A 233 3.96 25.30 0.41
N ALA A 234 4.75 24.64 -0.44
CA ALA A 234 5.95 25.22 -1.02
C ALA A 234 5.66 25.97 -2.32
N ASP A 235 6.31 27.12 -2.52
CA ASP A 235 6.22 27.86 -3.77
C ASP A 235 6.73 26.99 -4.94
N PRO A 236 6.01 26.93 -6.08
CA PRO A 236 6.32 26.03 -7.20
C PRO A 236 7.75 26.11 -7.74
N ASN A 237 8.41 27.26 -7.59
CA ASN A 237 9.77 27.52 -8.09
C ASN A 237 10.83 27.46 -6.98
N SER A 238 10.47 27.10 -5.75
CA SER A 238 11.40 27.03 -4.62
C SER A 238 12.15 25.70 -4.56
N ALA A 239 13.39 25.72 -4.04
CA ALA A 239 14.14 24.50 -3.76
C ALA A 239 13.39 23.54 -2.82
N ARG A 240 12.54 24.08 -1.94
CA ARG A 240 11.67 23.31 -1.02
C ARG A 240 10.63 22.49 -1.77
N TYR A 241 10.05 23.02 -2.85
CA TYR A 241 9.08 22.29 -3.68
C TYR A 241 9.72 21.07 -4.37
N TYR A 242 10.91 21.26 -4.96
CA TYR A 242 11.64 20.16 -5.60
C TYR A 242 12.10 19.09 -4.59
N ALA A 243 12.60 19.51 -3.41
CA ALA A 243 12.98 18.59 -2.35
C ALA A 243 11.77 17.79 -1.81
N ALA A 244 10.63 18.45 -1.58
CA ALA A 244 9.39 17.79 -1.14
C ALA A 244 8.84 16.83 -2.22
N SER A 245 8.92 17.21 -3.49
CA SER A 245 8.55 16.35 -4.63
C SER A 245 9.37 15.06 -4.66
N TYR A 246 10.71 15.18 -4.56
CA TYR A 246 11.62 14.04 -4.55
C TYR A 246 11.37 13.10 -3.36
N SER A 247 11.26 13.67 -2.16
CA SER A 247 11.00 12.90 -0.92
C SER A 247 9.62 12.22 -0.93
N LYS A 248 8.62 12.83 -1.58
CA LYS A 248 7.30 12.21 -1.80
C LYS A 248 7.42 10.94 -2.66
N TYR A 249 8.18 10.99 -3.76
CA TYR A 249 8.38 9.80 -4.61
C TYR A 249 9.12 8.68 -3.86
N ILE A 250 10.15 9.01 -3.09
CA ILE A 250 10.85 8.03 -2.24
C ILE A 250 9.89 7.37 -1.24
N SER A 251 9.10 8.19 -0.54
CA SER A 251 8.13 7.69 0.43
C SER A 251 7.07 6.79 -0.22
N LEU A 252 6.66 7.11 -1.45
CA LEU A 252 5.73 6.28 -2.22
C LEU A 252 6.32 4.89 -2.51
N TYR A 253 7.63 4.77 -2.73
CA TYR A 253 8.28 3.46 -2.87
C TYR A 253 8.19 2.63 -1.60
N LEU A 254 8.36 3.24 -0.42
CA LEU A 254 8.19 2.53 0.85
C LEU A 254 6.77 1.97 1.00
N VAL A 255 5.75 2.73 0.60
CA VAL A 255 4.35 2.25 0.59
C VAL A 255 4.19 1.03 -0.32
N TYR A 256 4.77 1.06 -1.52
CA TYR A 256 4.71 -0.05 -2.46
C TYR A 256 5.47 -1.29 -1.99
N ILE A 257 6.66 -1.14 -1.40
CA ILE A 257 7.42 -2.26 -0.80
C ILE A 257 6.57 -2.97 0.25
N LYS A 258 5.96 -2.18 1.13
CA LYS A 258 5.09 -2.68 2.20
C LYS A 258 3.89 -3.43 1.62
N SER A 259 3.24 -2.89 0.59
CA SER A 259 2.14 -3.55 -0.13
C SER A 259 2.58 -4.91 -0.72
N ALA A 260 3.74 -4.97 -1.38
CA ALA A 260 4.28 -6.21 -1.94
C ALA A 260 4.66 -7.27 -0.88
N LEU A 261 5.07 -6.84 0.32
CA LEU A 261 5.51 -7.73 1.41
C LEU A 261 4.39 -8.11 2.39
N ASN A 262 3.15 -7.62 2.20
CA ASN A 262 2.01 -7.99 3.05
C ASN A 262 1.86 -9.52 3.21
N PRO A 263 1.93 -10.35 2.13
CA PRO A 263 1.85 -11.80 2.26
C PRO A 263 2.97 -12.41 3.12
N VAL A 264 4.20 -11.89 2.98
CA VAL A 264 5.37 -12.33 3.76
C VAL A 264 5.17 -11.99 5.22
N LEU A 265 4.69 -10.79 5.53
CA LEU A 265 4.37 -10.37 6.89
C LEU A 265 3.34 -11.29 7.53
N TYR A 266 2.31 -11.76 6.81
CA TYR A 266 1.36 -12.72 7.36
C TYR A 266 1.97 -14.08 7.68
N VAL A 267 2.88 -14.55 6.83
CA VAL A 267 3.59 -15.82 7.05
C VAL A 267 4.55 -15.71 8.24
N PHE A 268 5.34 -14.65 8.34
CA PHE A 268 6.31 -14.46 9.43
C PHE A 268 5.66 -14.02 10.74
N ALA A 269 4.55 -13.29 10.69
CA ALA A 269 3.70 -13.03 11.84
C ALA A 269 3.17 -14.31 12.48
N ALA A 270 2.81 -15.29 11.66
CA ALA A 270 2.45 -16.63 12.13
C ALA A 270 3.68 -17.41 12.63
N ARG A 271 4.89 -17.06 12.15
CA ARG A 271 6.18 -17.72 12.44
C ARG A 271 6.94 -17.15 13.64
N ALA A 272 6.54 -16.01 14.21
CA ALA A 272 7.14 -15.43 15.42
C ALA A 272 6.93 -16.27 16.70
N TRP A 273 6.59 -17.55 16.54
CA TRP A 273 6.42 -18.56 17.57
C TRP A 273 7.42 -19.71 17.35
N TRP A 274 8.70 -19.36 17.50
CA TRP A 274 9.86 -20.22 17.79
C TRP A 274 10.71 -20.73 16.60
N LEU A 275 12.01 -20.51 16.77
CA LEU A 275 13.13 -21.13 16.07
C LEU A 275 12.92 -22.64 15.93
N ALA A 276 12.85 -23.17 14.70
CA ALA A 276 13.06 -24.60 14.44
C ALA A 276 13.59 -24.85 13.00
N PRO A 277 14.52 -25.81 12.78
CA PRO A 277 15.34 -25.88 11.57
C PRO A 277 14.64 -26.44 10.33
N ASN A 278 13.46 -27.06 10.47
CA ASN A 278 12.75 -27.75 9.38
C ASN A 278 11.42 -27.07 8.99
N GLY A 279 11.45 -25.74 8.92
CA GLY A 279 10.28 -24.86 8.99
C GLY A 279 9.42 -24.68 7.73
N LEU A 280 9.46 -25.56 6.72
CA LEU A 280 8.55 -25.50 5.55
C LEU A 280 7.53 -26.63 5.58
N VAL A 281 7.97 -27.87 5.81
CA VAL A 281 7.09 -29.05 5.92
C VAL A 281 6.34 -29.05 7.26
N LEU A 282 7.01 -28.63 8.34
CA LEU A 282 6.39 -28.51 9.66
C LEU A 282 5.42 -27.31 9.76
N VAL A 283 5.54 -26.31 8.89
CA VAL A 283 4.61 -25.16 8.82
C VAL A 283 3.26 -25.59 8.26
N PHE A 284 3.22 -26.42 7.21
CA PHE A 284 1.96 -26.95 6.71
C PHE A 284 1.29 -27.93 7.68
N GLN A 285 2.07 -28.72 8.43
CA GLN A 285 1.53 -29.62 9.45
C GLN A 285 1.10 -28.90 10.75
N LYS A 286 1.85 -27.90 11.24
CA LYS A 286 1.47 -27.13 12.44
C LYS A 286 0.39 -26.08 12.17
N LEU A 287 0.21 -25.62 10.92
CA LEU A 287 -0.97 -24.86 10.50
C LEU A 287 -2.27 -25.68 10.58
N LEU A 288 -2.19 -27.02 10.53
CA LEU A 288 -3.33 -27.89 10.76
C LEU A 288 -3.55 -28.14 12.27
N ILE A 289 -2.47 -28.29 13.05
CA ILE A 289 -2.56 -28.71 14.46
C ILE A 289 -2.78 -27.53 15.44
N TYR A 290 -2.28 -26.32 15.17
CA TYR A 290 -2.56 -25.14 16.02
C TYR A 290 -3.94 -24.50 15.73
N TRP A 291 -4.65 -25.03 14.72
CA TRP A 291 -5.96 -24.56 14.27
C TRP A 291 -7.10 -25.56 14.53
N ASP A 292 -6.77 -26.73 15.08
CA ASP A 292 -7.67 -27.68 15.71
C ASP A 292 -7.45 -27.63 17.23
N PHE A 293 -8.15 -26.73 17.93
CA PHE A 293 -8.44 -26.99 19.35
C PHE A 293 -9.56 -28.05 19.37
N PRO A 294 -9.39 -29.18 20.07
CA PRO A 294 -10.42 -30.21 20.12
C PRO A 294 -11.67 -29.61 20.75
N ALA A 295 -12.83 -29.90 20.15
CA ALA A 295 -14.09 -29.76 20.85
C ALA A 295 -13.96 -30.53 22.18
N GLN A 296 -14.07 -29.84 23.32
CA GLN A 296 -14.31 -30.56 24.56
C GLN A 296 -15.68 -31.23 24.47
N PRO A 297 -15.84 -32.43 25.06
CA PRO A 297 -17.05 -33.22 24.92
C PRO A 297 -18.24 -32.49 25.53
N SER A 298 -19.40 -32.68 24.93
CA SER A 298 -20.69 -32.37 25.54
C SER A 298 -20.76 -32.96 26.96
N LEU A 299 -20.80 -32.09 27.97
CA LEU A 299 -21.22 -32.45 29.31
C LEU A 299 -22.74 -32.71 29.24
N GLY A 300 -23.13 -33.98 29.12
CA GLY A 300 -24.52 -34.35 28.93
C GLY A 300 -24.76 -35.86 28.84
N SER A 301 -24.31 -36.61 29.85
CA SER A 301 -24.89 -37.92 30.25
C SER A 301 -24.25 -38.39 31.56
N LEU A 302 -24.72 -37.82 32.67
CA LEU A 302 -24.69 -38.45 33.99
C LEU A 302 -26.07 -38.21 34.58
N GLY A 303 -26.94 -39.17 34.32
CA GLY A 303 -28.35 -39.19 34.66
C GLY A 303 -28.91 -40.49 34.08
N GLU A 304 -29.15 -41.43 35.00
CA GLU A 304 -29.54 -42.85 34.84
C GLU A 304 -28.40 -43.85 34.71
#